data_AF-A0A087AIY8-F1
#
_entry.id   AF-A0A087AIY8-F1
#
_cell.length_a   1.000
_cell.length_b   1.000
_cell.length_c   1.000
_cell.angle_alpha   90.00
_cell.angle_beta   90.00
_cell.angle_gamma   90.00
#
_symmetry.space_group_name_H-M   'P 1'
#
loop_
_entity.id
_entity.type
_entity.pdbx_description
1 polymer ?
#
loop_
_entity_poly.entity_id
_entity_poly.type
_entity_poly.pdbx_seq_one_letter_code
_entity_poly.pdbx_strand_id
1 'polypeptide(L)' 'MTERYLGIKEVSERLGITNASAKGYRLPESDVMIGRTRGWKPETIDAWNAARPGRGIGGGRPRKQ' A
#
# COMPACT_ATOMS: atom_id res chain seq x y z
N MET A 1 -7.33 24.35 -1.35
CA MET A 1 -7.48 22.98 -0.82
C MET A 1 -6.21 22.23 -1.18
N THR A 2 -5.54 21.58 -0.22
CA THR A 2 -4.28 20.89 -0.47
C THR A 2 -4.54 19.40 -0.59
N GLU A 3 -4.16 18.78 -1.70
CA GLU A 3 -4.31 17.34 -1.90
C GLU A 3 -3.05 16.63 -1.39
N ARG A 4 -3.24 15.61 -0.53
CA ARG A 4 -2.14 14.85 0.06
C ARG A 4 -2.04 13.48 -0.59
N TYR A 5 -0.83 13.16 -1.03
CA TYR A 5 -0.47 11.87 -1.61
C TYR A 5 0.46 11.12 -0.64
N LEU A 6 0.32 9.80 -0.63
CA LEU A 6 1.12 8.86 0.15
C LEU A 6 2.32 8.40 -0.66
N GLY A 7 3.52 8.53 -0.09
CA GLY A 7 4.71 7.86 -0.62
C GLY A 7 4.72 6.36 -0.29
N ILE A 8 5.60 5.60 -0.94
CA ILE A 8 5.71 4.13 -0.75
C ILE A 8 5.87 3.70 0.72
N LYS A 9 6.53 4.54 1.53
CA LYS A 9 6.70 4.32 2.98
C LYS A 9 5.37 4.46 3.72
N GLU A 10 4.63 5.54 3.48
CA GLU A 10 3.31 5.77 4.08
C GLU A 10 2.30 4.71 3.63
N VAL A 11 2.39 4.24 2.37
CA VAL A 11 1.60 3.09 1.89
C VAL A 11 1.93 1.83 2.68
N SER A 12 3.22 1.56 2.96
CA SER A 12 3.64 0.40 3.74
C SER A 12 3.10 0.45 5.18
N GLU A 13 3.18 1.62 5.81
CA GLU A 13 2.65 1.87 7.17
C GLU A 13 1.12 1.69 7.21
N ARG A 14 0.40 2.26 6.23
CA ARG A 14 -1.06 2.14 6.12
C ARG A 14 -1.53 0.70 5.95
N LEU A 15 -0.78 -0.10 5.17
CA LEU A 15 -1.08 -1.51 4.94
C LEU A 15 -0.59 -2.44 6.07
N GLY A 16 0.15 -1.92 7.06
CA GLY A 16 0.76 -2.71 8.12
C GLY A 16 1.82 -3.71 7.63
N ILE A 17 2.53 -3.37 6.55
CA ILE A 17 3.53 -4.24 5.90
C ILE A 17 4.92 -3.61 5.93
N THR A 18 5.95 -4.45 5.98
CA THR A 18 7.35 -3.99 6.05
C THR A 18 7.85 -3.39 4.74
N ASN A 19 7.36 -3.86 3.59
CA ASN A 19 7.79 -3.35 2.29
C ASN A 19 6.71 -3.49 1.22
N ALA A 20 5.99 -2.39 0.95
CA ALA A 20 4.97 -2.34 -0.10
C ALA A 20 5.56 -2.38 -1.52
N SER A 21 6.86 -2.10 -1.70
CA SER A 21 7.53 -2.21 -3.01
C SER A 21 8.07 -3.61 -3.32
N ALA A 22 7.92 -4.56 -2.40
CA ALA A 22 8.34 -5.93 -2.64
C ALA A 22 7.61 -6.50 -3.87
N LYS A 23 8.32 -7.25 -4.73
CA LYS A 23 7.78 -7.82 -5.98
C LYS A 23 6.47 -8.63 -5.83
N GLY A 24 6.18 -9.13 -4.63
CA GLY A 24 4.92 -9.83 -4.32
C GLY A 24 3.71 -8.91 -4.11
N TYR A 25 3.95 -7.65 -3.75
CA TYR A 25 2.93 -6.61 -3.61
C TYR A 25 2.76 -5.89 -4.94
N ARG A 26 1.77 -6.35 -5.73
CA ARG A 26 1.33 -5.66 -6.94
C ARG A 26 0.43 -4.49 -6.54
N LEU A 27 1.06 -3.41 -6.07
CA LEU A 27 0.39 -2.14 -5.77
C LEU A 27 -0.38 -1.63 -7.00
N PRO A 28 -1.45 -0.85 -6.78
CA PRO A 28 -2.18 -0.23 -7.86
C PRO A 28 -1.28 0.79 -8.57
N GLU A 29 -1.71 1.23 -9.75
CA GLU A 29 -1.10 2.35 -10.44
C GLU A 29 -1.06 3.58 -9.52
N SER A 30 0.02 4.36 -9.61
CA SER A 30 0.21 5.56 -8.81
C SER A 30 -0.64 6.70 -9.34
N ASP A 31 -1.41 7.36 -8.47
CA ASP A 31 -2.22 8.53 -8.82
C ASP A 31 -1.37 9.73 -9.25
N VAL A 32 -0.12 9.82 -8.76
CA VAL A 32 0.82 10.87 -9.14
C VAL A 32 2.25 10.36 -9.27
N MET A 33 2.99 10.94 -10.20
CA MET A 33 4.42 10.73 -10.40
C MET A 33 5.16 12.05 -10.18
N ILE A 34 6.04 12.09 -9.19
CA ILE A 34 6.90 13.24 -8.88
C ILE A 34 8.35 12.82 -9.17
N GLY A 35 8.85 13.12 -10.36
CA GLY A 35 10.14 12.63 -10.84
C GLY A 35 10.17 11.10 -10.87
N ARG A 36 10.98 10.49 -9.99
CA ARG A 36 11.05 9.03 -9.83
C ARG A 36 10.16 8.48 -8.71
N THR A 37 9.54 9.38 -7.94
CA THR A 37 8.72 9.01 -6.78
C THR A 37 7.27 8.81 -7.21
N ARG A 38 6.70 7.68 -6.82
CA ARG A 38 5.28 7.36 -6.97
C ARG A 38 4.50 7.85 -5.74
N GLY A 39 3.35 8.45 -5.98
CA GLY A 39 2.41 8.85 -4.94
C GLY A 39 1.03 8.24 -5.19
N TRP A 40 0.36 7.88 -4.10
CA TRP A 40 -1.00 7.33 -4.16
C TRP A 40 -1.94 8.14 -3.28
N LYS A 41 -3.22 8.22 -3.66
CA LYS A 41 -4.23 8.72 -2.75
C LYS A 41 -4.49 7.69 -1.65
N PRO A 42 -4.81 8.14 -0.42
CA PRO A 42 -5.27 7.24 0.64
C PRO A 42 -6.41 6.33 0.19
N GLU A 43 -7.36 6.90 -0.55
CA GLU A 43 -8.55 6.21 -1.08
C GLU A 43 -8.17 5.11 -2.08
N THR A 44 -7.21 5.37 -2.98
CA THR A 44 -6.72 4.38 -3.96
C THR A 44 -6.11 3.16 -3.28
N ILE A 45 -5.32 3.39 -2.22
CA ILE A 45 -4.72 2.29 -1.44
C ILE A 45 -5.77 1.53 -0.66
N ASP A 46 -6.75 2.21 -0.06
CA ASP A 46 -7.82 1.56 0.71
C ASP A 46 -8.71 0.69 -0.18
N ALA A 47 -9.13 1.23 -1.33
CA ALA A 47 -9.94 0.50 -2.30
C ALA A 47 -9.18 -0.72 -2.85
N TRP A 48 -7.90 -0.55 -3.18
CA TRP A 48 -7.06 -1.67 -3.60
C TRP A 48 -6.88 -2.71 -2.48
N ASN A 49 -6.66 -2.29 -1.23
CA ASN A 49 -6.46 -3.20 -0.11
C ASN A 49 -7.74 -3.98 0.23
N ALA A 50 -8.92 -3.39 0.00
CA ALA A 50 -10.20 -4.09 0.11
C ALA A 50 -10.43 -5.10 -1.01
N ALA A 51 -10.00 -4.78 -2.23
CA ALA A 51 -10.21 -5.61 -3.43
C ALA A 51 -9.09 -6.62 -3.72
N ARG A 52 -7.94 -6.55 -3.03
CA ARG A 52 -6.76 -7.36 -3.37
C ARG A 52 -7.02 -8.88 -3.25
N PRO A 53 -6.73 -9.67 -4.30
CA PRO A 53 -6.84 -11.11 -4.24
C PRO A 53 -5.67 -11.72 -3.42
N GLY A 54 -5.93 -12.10 -2.15
CA GLY A 54 -5.06 -12.97 -1.34
C GLY A 54 -4.48 -12.41 -0.03
N ARG A 55 -4.64 -13.21 1.05
CA ARG A 55 -4.05 -13.17 2.42
C ARG A 55 -3.95 -11.76 3.06
N GLY A 56 -5.08 -11.06 3.22
CA GLY A 56 -5.07 -9.64 3.61
C GLY A 56 -5.91 -9.19 4.82
N ILE A 57 -6.89 -9.96 5.31
CA ILE A 57 -7.69 -9.58 6.50
C ILE A 57 -7.20 -10.30 7.79
N GLY A 58 -6.23 -11.21 7.68
CA GLY A 58 -5.75 -12.01 8.83
C GLY A 58 -4.47 -12.81 8.54
N GLY A 59 -3.60 -12.27 7.69
CA GLY A 59 -2.43 -12.96 7.16
C GLY A 59 -1.18 -12.95 8.04
N GLY A 60 -1.30 -12.54 9.30
CA GLY A 60 -0.18 -12.57 10.25
C GLY A 60 0.29 -14.02 10.40
N ARG A 61 1.59 -14.24 10.22
CA ARG A 61 2.24 -15.49 10.64
C ARG A 61 1.83 -15.74 12.09
N PRO A 62 1.21 -16.89 12.45
CA PRO A 62 0.89 -17.18 13.84
C PRO A 62 2.20 -17.09 14.63
N ARG A 63 2.21 -16.23 15.66
CA ARG A 63 3.33 -16.19 16.59
C ARG A 63 3.36 -17.56 17.26
N LYS A 64 4.46 -18.30 17.05
CA LYS A 64 4.71 -19.57 17.73
C LYS A 64 4.85 -19.25 19.23
N GLN A 65 3.98 -19.84 20.05
CA GLN A 65 4.12 -19.84 21.51
C GLN A 65 5.32 -20.71 21.89
#